data_AF-A0A7S7B062-F1
#
_entry.id   AF-A0A7S7B062-F1
#
_cell.length_a   1.000
_cell.length_b   1.000
_cell.length_c   1.000
_cell.angle_alpha   90.00
_cell.angle_beta   90.00
_cell.angle_gamma   90.00
#
_symmetry.space_group_name_H-M   'P 1'
#
loop_
_entity.id
_entity.type
_entity.pdbx_description
1 polymer ?
#
loop_
_entity_poly.entity_id
_entity_poly.type
_entity_poly.pdbx_seq_one_letter_code
_entity_poly.pdbx_strand_id
1 'polypeptide(L)'
;MVKCSSSSCQHATGNGCVCVCGHGNHGAKARLRWAVALRVPAGQRTSQQENDSAIAAEQRCKARVALTKQSGSLRLSRTDPRRPDANAFFEANRSLEIVDWLIEHPTELEQMQWIADQVGDSAEELLTQREGKHRRVADHLWCDILAALATVLEKVLETKDKVIELVASEVADSVWILVKKERSKELGNAPCQKPQTRNTTSRLSRDKSDGLDERILKKTTQVLVKKIIKHFASDPVISIENLLLQIRLLALLFCPDPYAHRAVWNHCMIPLLKERVIAESLEELQTLKRVFDQRWNWPL
;
A
#
# COMPACT_ATOMS: atom_id res chain seq x y z
N MET A 1 -7.20 -20.63 5.70
CA MET A 1 -6.45 -19.48 6.26
C MET A 1 -5.05 -19.97 6.64
N VAL A 2 -4.07 -19.81 5.75
CA VAL A 2 -2.71 -20.29 6.00
C VAL A 2 -2.02 -19.37 7.02
N LYS A 3 -1.68 -19.95 8.19
CA LYS A 3 -1.00 -19.22 9.26
C LYS A 3 0.41 -18.82 8.82
N CYS A 4 0.66 -17.52 8.78
CA CYS A 4 1.99 -16.95 8.72
C CYS A 4 2.75 -17.39 9.98
N SER A 5 3.68 -18.34 9.86
CA SER A 5 4.29 -19.06 10.98
C SER A 5 5.44 -18.33 11.68
N SER A 6 5.86 -17.16 11.18
CA SER A 6 6.91 -16.36 11.82
C SER A 6 6.38 -14.99 12.28
N SER A 7 6.65 -14.66 13.54
CA SER A 7 6.43 -13.32 14.12
C SER A 7 7.13 -12.21 13.33
N SER A 8 8.21 -12.54 12.61
CA SER A 8 8.97 -11.62 11.76
C SER A 8 8.20 -11.14 10.52
N CYS A 9 7.27 -11.95 9.98
CA CYS A 9 6.52 -11.57 8.78
C CYS A 9 5.38 -10.58 9.11
N GLN A 10 4.77 -10.62 10.31
CA GLN A 10 3.59 -9.80 10.62
C GLN A 10 3.90 -8.29 10.70
N HIS A 11 5.13 -7.93 11.08
CA HIS A 11 5.59 -6.54 11.25
C HIS A 11 6.70 -6.17 10.26
N ALA A 12 6.86 -6.94 9.19
CA ALA A 12 7.91 -6.72 8.21
C ALA A 12 7.70 -5.38 7.49
N THR A 13 8.75 -4.56 7.51
CA THR A 13 8.86 -3.30 6.76
C THR A 13 9.84 -3.40 5.57
N GLY A 14 10.45 -4.57 5.37
CA GLY A 14 11.50 -4.80 4.36
C GLY A 14 11.06 -5.70 3.20
N ASN A 15 11.80 -5.65 2.09
CA ASN A 15 11.45 -6.24 0.79
C ASN A 15 11.70 -7.77 0.69
N GLY A 16 11.94 -8.44 1.81
CA GLY A 16 12.47 -9.82 1.89
C GLY A 16 11.44 -10.90 2.21
N CYS A 17 10.16 -10.72 1.84
CA CYS A 17 9.14 -11.71 2.17
C CYS A 17 9.35 -13.05 1.46
N VAL A 18 9.49 -14.11 2.26
CA VAL A 18 9.53 -15.52 1.83
C VAL A 18 8.21 -16.26 2.12
N CYS A 19 7.26 -15.57 2.74
CA CYS A 19 5.98 -16.10 3.18
C CYS A 19 5.02 -16.32 1.98
N VAL A 20 4.17 -17.36 2.04
CA VAL A 20 3.27 -17.79 0.96
C VAL A 20 2.12 -16.82 0.64
N CYS A 21 1.99 -15.73 1.37
CA CYS A 21 1.02 -14.68 1.08
C CYS A 21 1.55 -13.60 0.13
N GLY A 22 2.83 -13.65 -0.28
CA GLY A 22 3.40 -12.69 -1.24
C GLY A 22 3.23 -11.21 -0.85
N HIS A 23 3.43 -10.86 0.43
CA HIS A 23 3.12 -9.56 1.07
C HIS A 23 1.63 -9.21 1.24
N GLY A 24 0.69 -10.01 0.75
CA GLY A 24 -0.75 -9.79 0.93
C GLY A 24 -1.23 -9.80 2.39
N ASN A 25 -0.46 -10.37 3.32
CA ASN A 25 -0.83 -10.50 4.74
C ASN A 25 0.10 -9.77 5.73
N HIS A 26 1.10 -9.01 5.28
CA HIS A 26 2.11 -8.41 6.17
C HIS A 26 2.06 -6.88 6.15
N GLY A 27 2.37 -6.23 7.28
CA GLY A 27 2.45 -4.77 7.39
C GLY A 27 1.08 -4.09 7.39
N ALA A 28 0.26 -4.32 6.37
CA ALA A 28 -1.09 -3.77 6.25
C ALA A 28 -2.07 -4.44 7.22
N LYS A 29 -2.26 -5.75 7.14
CA LYS A 29 -3.17 -6.48 8.05
C LYS A 29 -2.79 -6.35 9.51
N ALA A 30 -1.49 -6.28 9.83
CA ALA A 30 -1.06 -6.03 11.20
C ALA A 30 -1.52 -4.66 11.72
N ARG A 31 -1.36 -3.59 10.92
CA ARG A 31 -1.83 -2.25 11.29
C ARG A 31 -3.36 -2.15 11.40
N LEU A 32 -4.10 -2.88 10.56
CA LEU A 32 -5.55 -3.04 10.71
C LEU A 32 -5.89 -3.76 12.02
N ARG A 33 -5.17 -4.83 12.39
CA ARG A 33 -5.35 -5.51 13.69
C ARG A 33 -4.96 -4.63 14.88
N TRP A 34 -3.93 -3.79 14.75
CA TRP A 34 -3.56 -2.82 15.77
C TRP A 34 -4.72 -1.87 16.03
N ALA A 35 -5.35 -1.31 14.99
CA ALA A 35 -6.52 -0.47 15.15
C ALA A 35 -7.66 -1.21 15.87
N VAL A 36 -7.95 -2.46 15.50
CA VAL A 36 -8.95 -3.30 16.21
C VAL A 36 -8.60 -3.46 17.69
N ALA A 37 -7.34 -3.80 18.01
CA ALA A 37 -6.91 -4.06 19.37
C ALA A 37 -6.91 -2.79 20.24
N LEU A 38 -6.47 -1.67 19.68
CA LEU A 38 -6.38 -0.38 20.38
C LEU A 38 -7.76 0.23 20.65
N ARG A 39 -8.79 -0.11 19.87
CA ARG A 39 -10.19 0.25 20.14
C ARG A 39 -10.77 -0.45 21.37
N VAL A 40 -10.20 -1.59 21.79
CA VAL A 40 -10.69 -2.35 22.93
C VAL A 40 -9.94 -1.92 24.20
N PRO A 41 -10.64 -1.61 25.32
CA PRO A 41 -9.99 -1.29 26.59
C PRO A 41 -9.09 -2.42 27.10
N ALA A 42 -7.95 -2.10 27.73
CA ALA A 42 -6.91 -3.07 28.11
C ALA A 42 -7.40 -4.27 28.96
N GLY A 43 -8.43 -4.08 29.80
CA GLY A 43 -9.03 -5.17 30.59
C GLY A 43 -10.07 -6.03 29.84
N GLN A 44 -10.43 -5.66 28.61
CA GLN A 44 -11.45 -6.34 27.80
C GLN A 44 -10.85 -7.01 26.55
N ARG A 45 -9.54 -6.87 26.33
CA ARG A 45 -8.86 -7.46 25.19
C ARG A 45 -8.76 -8.97 25.35
N THR A 46 -8.97 -9.66 24.24
CA THR A 46 -8.53 -11.06 24.08
C THR A 46 -7.00 -11.13 24.15
N SER A 47 -6.43 -12.31 24.42
CA SER A 47 -4.98 -12.51 24.44
C SER A 47 -4.31 -12.08 23.12
N GLN A 48 -4.99 -12.29 21.98
CA GLN A 48 -4.49 -11.86 20.67
C GLN A 48 -4.48 -10.33 20.54
N GLN A 49 -5.55 -9.65 20.97
CA GLN A 49 -5.61 -8.19 20.97
C GLN A 49 -4.59 -7.57 21.93
N GLU A 50 -4.33 -8.20 23.07
CA GLU A 50 -3.30 -7.73 23.99
C GLU A 50 -1.90 -7.81 23.35
N ASN A 51 -1.60 -8.92 22.67
CA ASN A 51 -0.37 -9.05 21.91
C ASN A 51 -0.27 -8.04 20.75
N ASP A 52 -1.32 -7.89 19.94
CA ASP A 52 -1.34 -6.91 18.84
C ASP A 52 -1.19 -5.46 19.36
N SER A 53 -1.80 -5.13 20.51
CA SER A 53 -1.68 -3.83 21.19
C SER A 53 -0.27 -3.57 21.71
N ALA A 54 0.37 -4.57 22.35
CA ALA A 54 1.75 -4.45 22.81
C ALA A 54 2.72 -4.20 21.66
N ILE A 55 2.56 -4.93 20.55
CA ILE A 55 3.38 -4.74 19.36
C ILE A 55 3.11 -3.37 18.72
N ALA A 56 1.85 -2.94 18.65
CA ALA A 56 1.50 -1.61 18.18
C ALA A 56 2.21 -0.53 19.01
N ALA A 57 2.19 -0.64 20.34
CA ALA A 57 2.85 0.31 21.23
C ALA A 57 4.37 0.39 20.96
N GLU A 58 5.04 -0.74 20.78
CA GLU A 58 6.47 -0.80 20.47
C GLU A 58 6.78 -0.14 19.12
N GLN A 59 6.04 -0.49 18.06
CA GLN A 59 6.28 0.03 16.71
C GLN A 59 5.95 1.53 16.62
N ARG A 60 4.88 1.98 17.28
CA ARG A 60 4.52 3.40 17.38
C ARG A 60 5.58 4.20 18.12
N CYS A 61 6.15 3.65 19.20
CA CYS A 61 7.28 4.28 19.91
C CYS A 61 8.51 4.41 18.99
N LYS A 62 8.88 3.35 18.28
CA LYS A 62 9.98 3.36 17.30
C LYS A 62 9.77 4.41 16.20
N ALA A 63 8.55 4.49 15.65
CA ALA A 63 8.19 5.47 14.63
C ALA A 63 8.35 6.91 15.15
N ARG A 64 7.81 7.21 16.36
CA ARG A 64 7.96 8.54 17.00
C ARG A 64 9.42 8.91 17.25
N VAL A 65 10.23 7.97 17.75
CA VAL A 65 11.65 8.20 18.00
C VAL A 65 12.41 8.46 16.69
N ALA A 66 12.11 7.69 15.63
CA ALA A 66 12.72 7.89 14.31
C ALA A 66 12.37 9.27 13.74
N LEU A 67 11.09 9.66 13.86
CA LEU A 67 10.58 10.96 13.43
C LEU A 67 11.23 12.13 14.20
N THR A 68 11.35 12.01 15.53
CA THR A 68 12.01 13.02 16.37
C THR A 68 13.49 13.18 16.01
N LYS A 69 14.22 12.07 15.82
CA LYS A 69 15.64 12.09 15.41
C LYS A 69 15.83 12.71 14.04
N GLN A 70 14.89 12.49 13.14
CA GLN A 70 14.90 13.10 11.82
C GLN A 70 14.80 14.62 11.94
N SER A 71 13.86 15.16 12.71
CA SER A 71 13.71 16.62 12.92
C SER A 71 14.99 17.28 13.43
N GLY A 72 15.75 16.60 14.31
CA GLY A 72 17.03 17.10 14.82
C GLY A 72 18.24 16.96 13.88
N SER A 73 18.17 16.10 12.86
CA SER A 73 19.30 15.82 11.94
C SER A 73 19.08 16.33 10.52
N LEU A 74 18.00 17.07 10.30
CA LEU A 74 17.56 17.47 8.98
C LEU A 74 18.45 18.57 8.39
N ARG A 75 19.03 18.32 7.22
CA ARG A 75 19.83 19.32 6.49
C ARG A 75 18.93 20.08 5.52
N LEU A 76 18.68 21.35 5.81
CA LEU A 76 17.83 22.27 5.02
C LEU A 76 18.33 22.52 3.58
N SER A 77 19.56 22.12 3.24
CA SER A 77 20.18 22.39 1.94
C SER A 77 19.90 21.35 0.85
N ARG A 78 19.10 20.30 1.13
CA ARG A 78 18.83 19.23 0.15
C ARG A 78 17.51 19.48 -0.58
N THR A 79 17.52 19.21 -1.89
CA THR A 79 16.31 19.17 -2.73
C THR A 79 15.53 17.88 -2.55
N ASP A 80 16.20 16.78 -2.19
CA ASP A 80 15.57 15.47 -1.91
C ASP A 80 15.92 14.98 -0.47
N PRO A 81 14.95 14.45 0.28
CA PRO A 81 15.12 13.73 1.54
C PRO A 81 16.02 12.51 1.37
N ARG A 82 16.79 12.19 2.42
CA ARG A 82 17.53 10.93 2.46
C ARG A 82 16.53 9.79 2.63
N ARG A 83 16.88 8.60 2.13
CA ARG A 83 16.04 7.41 2.29
C ARG A 83 15.68 7.09 3.75
N PRO A 84 16.57 7.23 4.75
CA PRO A 84 16.18 7.08 6.15
C PRO A 84 15.12 8.09 6.61
N ASP A 85 15.19 9.33 6.13
CA ASP A 85 14.23 10.39 6.46
C ASP A 85 12.86 10.08 5.85
N ALA A 86 12.83 9.64 4.59
CA ALA A 86 11.60 9.18 3.94
C ALA A 86 11.02 7.95 4.65
N ASN A 87 11.84 6.96 5.00
CA ASN A 87 11.38 5.75 5.70
C ASN A 87 10.75 6.09 7.06
N ALA A 88 11.36 7.00 7.83
CA ALA A 88 10.81 7.44 9.11
C ALA A 88 9.45 8.14 8.93
N PHE A 89 9.33 9.02 7.94
CA PHE A 89 8.07 9.66 7.57
C PHE A 89 6.98 8.65 7.21
N PHE A 90 7.25 7.72 6.29
CA PHE A 90 6.24 6.73 5.89
C PHE A 90 5.86 5.76 7.01
N GLU A 91 6.82 5.37 7.84
CA GLU A 91 6.54 4.52 8.99
C GLU A 91 5.69 5.25 10.03
N ALA A 92 5.94 6.55 10.27
CA ALA A 92 5.09 7.38 11.13
C ALA A 92 3.67 7.47 10.59
N ASN A 93 3.48 7.79 9.31
CA ASN A 93 2.16 7.83 8.69
C ASN A 93 1.43 6.48 8.84
N ARG A 94 2.09 5.36 8.56
CA ARG A 94 1.48 4.03 8.61
C ARG A 94 1.11 3.57 10.01
N SER A 95 1.97 3.82 10.99
CA SER A 95 1.85 3.23 12.33
C SER A 95 1.21 4.17 13.34
N LEU A 96 1.30 5.48 13.11
CA LEU A 96 0.66 6.52 13.91
C LEU A 96 -0.66 6.92 13.26
N GLU A 97 -0.60 7.76 12.23
CA GLU A 97 -1.76 8.50 11.71
C GLU A 97 -2.83 7.60 11.08
N ILE A 98 -2.44 6.66 10.20
CA ILE A 98 -3.41 5.75 9.59
C ILE A 98 -4.05 4.86 10.65
N VAL A 99 -3.29 4.40 11.65
CA VAL A 99 -3.85 3.59 12.74
C VAL A 99 -4.81 4.41 13.60
N ASP A 100 -4.45 5.66 13.92
CA ASP A 100 -5.31 6.56 14.70
C ASP A 100 -6.60 6.90 13.94
N TRP A 101 -6.49 7.20 12.64
CA TRP A 101 -7.65 7.38 11.76
C TRP A 101 -8.55 6.13 11.75
N LEU A 102 -7.98 4.92 11.62
CA LEU A 102 -8.75 3.67 11.63
C LEU A 102 -9.43 3.37 12.98
N ILE A 103 -8.88 3.85 14.10
CA ILE A 103 -9.50 3.73 15.42
C ILE A 103 -10.81 4.55 15.46
N GLU A 104 -10.79 5.72 14.82
CA GLU A 104 -11.92 6.66 14.73
C GLU A 104 -12.94 6.28 13.64
N HIS A 105 -12.55 5.46 12.65
CA HIS A 105 -13.34 5.11 11.47
C HIS A 105 -13.58 3.58 11.38
N PRO A 106 -14.45 3.01 12.25
CA PRO A 106 -14.60 1.57 12.40
C PRO A 106 -15.23 0.87 11.19
N THR A 107 -16.14 1.55 10.49
CA THR A 107 -16.76 1.01 9.27
C THR A 107 -15.73 0.87 8.15
N GLU A 108 -14.89 1.89 7.97
CA GLU A 108 -13.81 1.89 7.00
C GLU A 108 -12.72 0.88 7.37
N LEU A 109 -12.45 0.68 8.67
CA LEU A 109 -11.56 -0.38 9.14
C LEU A 109 -12.05 -1.77 8.72
N GLU A 110 -13.34 -2.08 8.89
CA GLU A 110 -13.92 -3.35 8.46
C GLU A 110 -13.86 -3.53 6.93
N GLN A 111 -14.19 -2.49 6.19
CA GLN A 111 -14.12 -2.49 4.72
C GLN A 111 -12.68 -2.67 4.22
N MET A 112 -11.71 -1.99 4.83
CA MET A 112 -10.29 -2.13 4.51
C MET A 112 -9.74 -3.51 4.87
N GLN A 113 -10.22 -4.14 5.96
CA GLN A 113 -9.91 -5.54 6.28
C GLN A 113 -10.39 -6.47 5.18
N TRP A 114 -11.63 -6.30 4.72
CA TRP A 114 -12.17 -7.10 3.64
C TRP A 114 -11.35 -6.97 2.34
N ILE A 115 -10.98 -5.74 1.94
CA ILE A 115 -10.14 -5.53 0.75
C ILE A 115 -8.75 -6.18 0.95
N ALA A 116 -8.14 -5.99 2.12
CA ALA A 116 -6.86 -6.61 2.44
C ALA A 116 -6.93 -8.14 2.42
N ASP A 117 -8.05 -8.73 2.82
CA ASP A 117 -8.32 -10.16 2.69
C ASP A 117 -8.38 -10.59 1.22
N GLN A 118 -9.06 -9.84 0.35
CA GLN A 118 -9.08 -10.15 -1.08
C GLN A 118 -7.69 -10.09 -1.74
N VAL A 119 -6.84 -9.15 -1.32
CA VAL A 119 -5.44 -9.09 -1.75
C VAL A 119 -4.68 -10.32 -1.28
N GLY A 120 -4.83 -10.69 0.00
CA GLY A 120 -4.20 -11.89 0.58
C GLY A 120 -4.62 -13.19 -0.12
N ASP A 121 -5.92 -13.37 -0.36
CA ASP A 121 -6.49 -14.54 -1.04
C ASP A 121 -5.99 -14.64 -2.49
N SER A 122 -5.94 -13.50 -3.20
CA SER A 122 -5.41 -13.45 -4.57
C SER A 122 -3.93 -13.82 -4.62
N ALA A 123 -3.17 -13.46 -3.59
CA ALA A 123 -1.77 -13.83 -3.47
C ALA A 123 -1.58 -15.32 -3.19
N GLU A 124 -2.37 -15.88 -2.28
CA GLU A 124 -2.36 -17.29 -1.94
C GLU A 124 -2.77 -18.16 -3.14
N GLU A 125 -3.83 -17.77 -3.86
CA GLU A 125 -4.27 -18.45 -5.08
C GLU A 125 -3.15 -18.46 -6.14
N LEU A 126 -2.54 -17.30 -6.39
CA LEU A 126 -1.46 -17.19 -7.37
C LEU A 126 -0.25 -18.04 -6.99
N LEU A 127 0.15 -18.04 -5.71
CA LEU A 127 1.33 -18.75 -5.23
C LEU A 127 1.11 -20.26 -5.10
N THR A 128 -0.11 -20.71 -4.83
CA THR A 128 -0.48 -22.13 -4.87
C THR A 128 -0.38 -22.69 -6.30
N GLN A 129 -0.72 -21.90 -7.31
CA GLN A 129 -0.62 -22.30 -8.72
C GLN A 129 0.80 -22.14 -9.30
N ARG A 130 1.67 -21.40 -8.59
CA ARG A 130 2.99 -20.95 -9.05
C ARG A 130 3.98 -20.94 -7.89
N GLU A 131 4.34 -22.14 -7.43
CA GLU A 131 5.33 -22.31 -6.37
C GLU A 131 6.67 -21.64 -6.71
N GLY A 132 7.35 -21.12 -5.68
CA GLY A 132 8.65 -20.45 -5.83
C GLY A 132 8.60 -19.04 -6.42
N LYS A 133 7.40 -18.49 -6.72
CA LYS A 133 7.26 -17.13 -7.29
C LYS A 133 7.03 -16.04 -6.24
N HIS A 134 7.21 -16.36 -4.96
CA HIS A 134 7.01 -15.47 -3.81
C HIS A 134 7.65 -14.10 -4.03
N ARG A 135 8.92 -14.06 -4.45
CA ARG A 135 9.66 -12.81 -4.63
C ARG A 135 9.01 -11.85 -5.62
N ARG A 136 8.42 -12.35 -6.72
CA ARG A 136 7.81 -11.49 -7.76
C ARG A 136 6.41 -11.02 -7.37
N VAL A 137 5.64 -11.90 -6.75
CA VAL A 137 4.32 -11.55 -6.20
C VAL A 137 4.47 -10.54 -5.06
N ALA A 138 5.53 -10.70 -4.27
CA ALA A 138 5.97 -9.79 -3.22
C ALA A 138 6.55 -8.47 -3.77
N ASP A 139 7.00 -8.40 -5.03
CA ASP A 139 7.67 -7.23 -5.60
C ASP A 139 6.65 -6.19 -6.11
N HIS A 140 6.07 -5.47 -5.15
CA HIS A 140 5.20 -4.32 -5.34
C HIS A 140 3.94 -4.56 -6.19
N LEU A 141 3.64 -5.81 -6.60
CA LEU A 141 2.49 -6.15 -7.44
C LEU A 141 1.17 -5.62 -6.85
N TRP A 142 0.95 -5.83 -5.55
CA TRP A 142 -0.29 -5.41 -4.90
C TRP A 142 -0.42 -3.91 -4.81
N CYS A 143 0.64 -3.20 -4.45
CA CYS A 143 0.61 -1.74 -4.43
C CYS A 143 0.59 -1.13 -5.84
N ASP A 144 1.10 -1.81 -6.88
CA ASP A 144 0.91 -1.39 -8.28
C ASP A 144 -0.59 -1.44 -8.63
N ILE A 145 -1.27 -2.56 -8.29
CA ILE A 145 -2.70 -2.76 -8.55
C ILE A 145 -3.55 -1.74 -7.79
N LEU A 146 -3.28 -1.54 -6.50
CA LEU A 146 -4.05 -0.60 -5.67
C LEU A 146 -3.84 0.85 -6.12
N ALA A 147 -2.61 1.26 -6.44
CA ALA A 147 -2.35 2.60 -6.96
C ALA A 147 -3.00 2.84 -8.34
N ALA A 148 -2.96 1.83 -9.21
CA ALA A 148 -3.66 1.87 -10.50
C ALA A 148 -5.19 1.93 -10.31
N LEU A 149 -5.75 1.20 -9.34
CA LEU A 149 -7.17 1.28 -9.00
C LEU A 149 -7.55 2.66 -8.47
N ALA A 150 -6.77 3.26 -7.56
CA ALA A 150 -6.99 4.63 -7.11
C ALA A 150 -7.02 5.61 -8.29
N THR A 151 -6.09 5.46 -9.25
CA THR A 151 -6.02 6.31 -10.45
C THR A 151 -7.27 6.18 -11.33
N VAL A 152 -7.80 4.96 -11.49
CA VAL A 152 -9.01 4.74 -12.30
C VAL A 152 -10.24 5.29 -11.58
N LEU A 153 -10.39 5.04 -10.27
CA LEU A 153 -11.50 5.56 -9.47
C LEU A 153 -11.53 7.11 -9.44
N GLU A 154 -10.36 7.75 -9.34
CA GLU A 154 -10.24 9.22 -9.42
C GLU A 154 -10.80 9.76 -10.75
N LYS A 155 -10.44 9.14 -11.87
CA LYS A 155 -10.98 9.52 -13.20
C LYS A 155 -12.48 9.30 -13.31
N VAL A 156 -13.00 8.24 -12.69
CA VAL A 156 -14.43 7.94 -12.65
C VAL A 156 -15.18 9.05 -11.90
N LEU A 157 -14.63 9.53 -10.77
CA LEU A 157 -15.20 10.66 -10.04
C LEU A 157 -15.20 11.95 -10.88
N GLU A 158 -14.12 12.22 -11.61
CA GLU A 158 -13.99 13.41 -12.47
C GLU A 158 -15.02 13.43 -13.62
N THR A 159 -15.39 12.26 -14.14
CA THR A 159 -16.30 12.17 -15.30
C THR A 159 -17.76 12.53 -14.97
N LYS A 160 -18.14 12.67 -13.69
CA LYS A 160 -19.50 13.04 -13.20
C LYS A 160 -20.69 12.21 -13.73
N ASP A 161 -20.45 11.24 -14.60
CA ASP A 161 -21.45 10.26 -15.01
C ASP A 161 -21.73 9.32 -13.83
N LYS A 162 -22.90 9.49 -13.23
CA LYS A 162 -23.43 8.70 -12.08
C LYS A 162 -23.72 7.23 -12.43
N VAL A 163 -23.03 6.68 -13.42
CA VAL A 163 -23.23 5.29 -13.82
C VAL A 163 -22.23 4.45 -13.04
N ILE A 164 -22.62 4.13 -11.80
CA ILE A 164 -22.08 3.00 -11.01
C ILE A 164 -22.32 1.66 -11.73
N GLU A 165 -23.02 1.64 -12.88
CA GLU A 165 -22.88 0.55 -13.87
C GLU A 165 -21.60 0.65 -14.70
N LEU A 166 -20.51 1.20 -14.16
CA LEU A 166 -19.19 0.85 -14.65
C LEU A 166 -19.10 -0.67 -14.59
N VAL A 167 -19.09 -1.29 -15.77
CA VAL A 167 -18.91 -2.73 -15.89
C VAL A 167 -17.59 -3.00 -15.19
N ALA A 168 -17.60 -3.70 -14.05
CA ALA A 168 -16.38 -3.96 -13.26
C ALA A 168 -15.21 -4.51 -14.12
N SER A 169 -15.53 -5.07 -15.30
CA SER A 169 -14.60 -5.38 -16.38
C SER A 169 -13.83 -4.19 -16.96
N GLU A 170 -14.47 -3.07 -17.27
CA GLU A 170 -13.81 -1.86 -17.81
C GLU A 170 -12.85 -1.23 -16.81
N VAL A 171 -13.26 -1.15 -15.54
CA VAL A 171 -12.37 -0.72 -14.45
C VAL A 171 -11.19 -1.68 -14.35
N ALA A 172 -11.46 -2.99 -14.30
CA ALA A 172 -10.42 -4.00 -14.25
C ALA A 172 -9.44 -3.98 -15.43
N ASP A 173 -9.94 -3.74 -16.65
CA ASP A 173 -9.12 -3.59 -17.86
C ASP A 173 -8.27 -2.32 -17.81
N SER A 174 -8.85 -1.21 -17.39
CA SER A 174 -8.16 0.07 -17.22
C SER A 174 -7.05 -0.03 -16.15
N VAL A 175 -7.33 -0.68 -15.03
CA VAL A 175 -6.33 -0.95 -13.98
C VAL A 175 -5.20 -1.81 -14.54
N TRP A 176 -5.51 -2.89 -15.26
CA TRP A 176 -4.48 -3.73 -15.86
C TRP A 176 -3.59 -2.95 -16.85
N ILE A 177 -4.17 -2.09 -17.70
CA ILE A 177 -3.41 -1.25 -18.64
C ILE A 177 -2.39 -0.39 -17.89
N LEU A 178 -2.77 0.22 -16.77
CA LEU A 178 -1.87 1.02 -15.94
C LEU A 178 -0.80 0.16 -15.27
N VAL A 179 -1.15 -0.98 -14.68
CA VAL A 179 -0.19 -1.92 -14.06
C VAL A 179 0.85 -2.38 -15.09
N LYS A 180 0.41 -2.81 -16.28
CA LYS A 180 1.30 -3.22 -17.37
C LYS A 180 2.24 -2.09 -17.79
N LYS A 181 1.72 -0.86 -17.89
CA LYS A 181 2.50 0.32 -18.27
C LYS A 181 3.60 0.60 -17.23
N GLU A 182 3.30 0.58 -15.94
CA GLU A 182 4.31 0.82 -14.91
C GLU A 182 5.38 -0.28 -14.92
N ARG A 183 4.96 -1.55 -14.94
CA ARG A 183 5.89 -2.70 -14.93
C ARG A 183 6.74 -2.81 -16.20
N SER A 184 6.27 -2.30 -17.34
CA SER A 184 7.05 -2.29 -18.59
C SER A 184 8.10 -1.17 -18.64
N LYS A 185 7.86 -0.06 -17.95
CA LYS A 185 8.77 1.10 -17.93
C LYS A 185 9.84 1.01 -16.86
N GLU A 186 9.51 0.41 -15.71
CA GLU A 186 10.42 0.32 -14.59
C GLU A 186 11.41 -0.83 -14.74
N LEU A 187 12.69 -0.53 -14.51
CA LEU A 187 13.79 -1.47 -14.63
C LEU A 187 14.12 -2.10 -13.27
N GLY A 188 14.55 -3.36 -13.26
CA GLY A 188 15.04 -4.03 -12.05
C GLY A 188 13.99 -4.81 -11.26
N ASN A 189 14.18 -4.89 -9.94
CA ASN A 189 13.42 -5.74 -9.01
C ASN A 189 12.54 -4.95 -8.04
N ALA A 190 12.39 -3.64 -8.24
CA ALA A 190 11.48 -2.79 -7.48
C ALA A 190 11.20 -1.52 -8.30
N PRO A 191 10.10 -0.80 -8.01
CA PRO A 191 9.83 0.51 -8.59
C PRO A 191 11.01 1.47 -8.48
N CYS A 192 11.20 2.25 -9.54
CA CYS A 192 12.22 3.30 -9.66
C CYS A 192 13.67 2.88 -9.29
N GLN A 193 14.04 1.60 -9.46
CA GLN A 193 15.44 1.20 -9.34
C GLN A 193 16.26 1.70 -10.52
N LYS A 194 17.41 2.32 -10.23
CA LYS A 194 18.38 2.68 -11.27
C LYS A 194 18.90 1.40 -11.93
N PRO A 195 19.00 1.35 -13.28
CA PRO A 195 19.57 0.20 -13.96
C PRO A 195 21.00 -0.05 -13.47
N GLN A 196 21.25 -1.24 -12.94
CA GLN A 196 22.55 -1.63 -12.41
C GLN A 196 23.54 -1.96 -13.53
N THR A 197 23.04 -2.45 -14.66
CA THR A 197 23.83 -2.76 -15.86
C THR A 197 23.07 -2.35 -17.12
N ARG A 198 23.78 -2.26 -18.26
CA ARG A 198 23.16 -2.04 -19.59
C ARG A 198 22.12 -3.10 -19.97
N ASN A 199 22.16 -4.27 -19.32
CA ASN A 199 21.26 -5.40 -19.56
C ASN A 199 20.11 -5.47 -18.54
N THR A 200 19.89 -4.42 -17.74
CA THR A 200 18.78 -4.40 -16.79
C THR A 200 17.46 -4.42 -17.54
N THR A 201 16.72 -5.51 -17.38
CA THR A 201 15.41 -5.71 -18.00
C THR A 201 14.29 -5.05 -17.19
N SER A 202 13.15 -4.82 -17.86
CA SER A 202 11.93 -4.31 -17.21
C SER A 202 11.38 -5.30 -16.18
N ARG A 203 10.63 -4.80 -15.20
CA ARG A 203 9.90 -5.65 -14.22
C ARG A 203 9.00 -6.64 -14.95
N LEU A 204 8.29 -6.22 -16.00
CA LEU A 204 7.44 -7.08 -16.82
C LEU A 204 8.22 -8.20 -17.54
N SER A 205 9.41 -7.90 -18.06
CA SER A 205 10.28 -8.92 -18.68
C SER A 205 10.75 -9.96 -17.66
N ARG A 206 11.04 -9.52 -16.42
CA ARG A 206 11.42 -10.42 -15.32
C ARG A 206 10.26 -11.26 -14.83
N ASP A 207 9.06 -10.68 -14.77
CA ASP A 207 7.87 -11.46 -14.44
C ASP A 207 7.69 -12.61 -15.44
N LYS A 208 7.84 -12.32 -16.73
CA LYS A 208 7.81 -13.35 -17.77
C LYS A 208 8.91 -14.40 -17.62
N SER A 209 10.17 -14.00 -17.36
CA SER A 209 11.25 -14.98 -17.14
C SER A 209 11.00 -15.86 -15.92
N ASP A 210 10.30 -15.32 -14.93
CA ASP A 210 9.93 -16.03 -13.72
C ASP A 210 8.59 -16.77 -13.87
N GLY A 211 7.99 -16.84 -15.05
CA GLY A 211 6.75 -17.61 -15.29
C GLY A 211 5.46 -16.94 -14.80
N LEU A 212 5.51 -15.63 -14.51
CA LEU A 212 4.36 -14.75 -14.28
C LEU A 212 4.12 -13.90 -15.53
N ASP A 213 3.76 -14.55 -16.63
CA ASP A 213 3.51 -13.85 -17.88
C ASP A 213 2.32 -12.88 -17.80
N GLU A 214 2.17 -12.08 -18.86
CA GLU A 214 1.14 -11.05 -18.98
C GLU A 214 -0.27 -11.60 -18.75
N ARG A 215 -0.58 -12.80 -19.24
CA ARG A 215 -1.91 -13.40 -19.15
C ARG A 215 -2.24 -13.72 -17.70
N ILE A 216 -1.27 -14.24 -16.94
CA ILE A 216 -1.43 -14.57 -15.53
C ILE A 216 -1.68 -13.29 -14.72
N LEU A 217 -0.78 -12.30 -14.85
CA LEU A 217 -0.88 -11.05 -14.09
C LEU A 217 -2.15 -10.26 -14.45
N LYS A 218 -2.55 -10.26 -15.73
CA LYS A 218 -3.82 -9.68 -16.18
C LYS A 218 -5.01 -10.35 -15.49
N LYS A 219 -5.06 -11.68 -15.53
CA LYS A 219 -6.15 -12.45 -14.90
C LYS A 219 -6.23 -12.17 -13.40
N THR A 220 -5.11 -12.24 -12.68
CA THR A 220 -5.05 -11.96 -11.23
C THR A 220 -5.54 -10.55 -10.92
N THR A 221 -5.04 -9.55 -11.66
CA THR A 221 -5.45 -8.14 -11.50
C THR A 221 -6.94 -7.98 -11.73
N GLN A 222 -7.46 -8.51 -12.84
CA GLN A 222 -8.87 -8.36 -13.19
C GLN A 222 -9.80 -9.05 -12.21
N VAL A 223 -9.45 -10.25 -11.74
CA VAL A 223 -10.25 -10.98 -10.75
C VAL A 223 -10.32 -10.20 -9.44
N LEU A 224 -9.19 -9.72 -8.93
CA LEU A 224 -9.13 -8.93 -7.70
C LEU A 224 -9.95 -7.64 -7.83
N VAL A 225 -9.72 -6.86 -8.89
CA VAL A 225 -10.42 -5.58 -9.09
C VAL A 225 -11.92 -5.80 -9.26
N LYS A 226 -12.34 -6.81 -10.02
CA LYS A 226 -13.76 -7.14 -10.18
C LYS A 226 -14.41 -7.51 -8.85
N LYS A 227 -13.75 -8.28 -7.99
CA LYS A 227 -14.25 -8.62 -6.66
C LYS A 227 -14.46 -7.36 -5.82
N ILE A 228 -13.47 -6.48 -5.78
CA ILE A 228 -13.55 -5.20 -5.05
C ILE A 228 -14.72 -4.36 -5.60
N ILE A 229 -14.70 -4.00 -6.87
CA ILE A 229 -15.73 -3.12 -7.44
C ILE A 229 -17.15 -3.69 -7.26
N LYS A 230 -17.37 -4.98 -7.48
CA LYS A 230 -18.70 -5.60 -7.32
C LYS A 230 -19.18 -5.59 -5.87
N HIS A 231 -18.30 -5.82 -4.90
CA HIS A 231 -18.65 -5.80 -3.50
C HIS A 231 -19.18 -4.41 -3.09
N PHE A 232 -18.43 -3.37 -3.45
CA PHE A 232 -18.78 -2.00 -3.09
C PHE A 232 -19.92 -1.42 -3.94
N ALA A 233 -20.07 -1.81 -5.21
CA ALA A 233 -21.20 -1.40 -6.04
C ALA A 233 -22.54 -1.98 -5.55
N SER A 234 -22.51 -3.05 -4.76
CA SER A 234 -23.69 -3.70 -4.18
C SER A 234 -24.14 -3.03 -2.87
N ASP A 235 -23.32 -2.14 -2.29
CA ASP A 235 -23.62 -1.45 -1.05
C ASP A 235 -24.03 0.01 -1.31
N PRO A 236 -25.32 0.36 -1.13
CA PRO A 236 -25.81 1.71 -1.41
C PRO A 236 -25.26 2.78 -0.43
N VAL A 237 -24.61 2.36 0.66
CA VAL A 237 -24.03 3.25 1.66
C VAL A 237 -22.62 3.70 1.27
N ILE A 238 -21.93 2.97 0.39
CA ILE A 238 -20.52 3.24 0.09
C ILE A 238 -20.38 4.10 -1.15
N SER A 239 -19.81 5.29 -0.96
CA SER A 239 -19.45 6.19 -2.06
C SER A 239 -18.15 5.76 -2.75
N ILE A 240 -17.98 6.15 -4.02
CA ILE A 240 -16.72 5.92 -4.75
C ILE A 240 -15.57 6.68 -4.08
N GLU A 241 -15.86 7.84 -3.49
CA GLU A 241 -14.92 8.64 -2.70
C GLU A 241 -14.38 7.87 -1.49
N ASN A 242 -15.25 7.19 -0.75
CA ASN A 242 -14.85 6.37 0.40
C ASN A 242 -13.99 5.18 -0.04
N LEU A 243 -14.39 4.49 -1.11
CA LEU A 243 -13.58 3.40 -1.68
C LEU A 243 -12.22 3.92 -2.14
N LEU A 244 -12.17 5.07 -2.83
CA LEU A 244 -10.92 5.68 -3.28
C LEU A 244 -9.98 5.98 -2.10
N LEU A 245 -10.49 6.58 -1.03
CA LEU A 245 -9.72 6.84 0.19
C LEU A 245 -9.12 5.55 0.77
N GLN A 246 -9.95 4.52 0.92
CA GLN A 246 -9.54 3.21 1.45
C GLN A 246 -8.47 2.54 0.59
N ILE A 247 -8.63 2.59 -0.74
CA ILE A 247 -7.63 2.05 -1.67
C ILE A 247 -6.30 2.78 -1.56
N ARG A 248 -6.31 4.12 -1.40
CA ARG A 248 -5.08 4.90 -1.20
C ARG A 248 -4.38 4.55 0.10
N LEU A 249 -5.12 4.44 1.21
CA LEU A 249 -4.59 4.03 2.51
C LEU A 249 -4.00 2.61 2.44
N LEU A 250 -4.71 1.66 1.83
CA LEU A 250 -4.23 0.29 1.66
C LEU A 250 -2.99 0.23 0.76
N ALA A 251 -2.96 0.97 -0.35
CA ALA A 251 -1.77 1.03 -1.22
C ALA A 251 -0.53 1.47 -0.42
N LEU A 252 -0.70 2.47 0.45
CA LEU A 252 0.36 2.94 1.32
C LEU A 252 0.75 1.90 2.37
N LEU A 253 -0.19 1.18 2.97
CA LEU A 253 0.09 0.13 3.96
C LEU A 253 0.77 -1.11 3.33
N PHE A 254 0.41 -1.46 2.09
CA PHE A 254 0.96 -2.61 1.37
C PHE A 254 2.32 -2.34 0.71
N CYS A 255 2.63 -1.09 0.39
CA CYS A 255 3.85 -0.78 -0.33
C CYS A 255 5.08 -0.96 0.58
N PRO A 256 6.08 -1.79 0.24
CA PRO A 256 7.26 -1.89 1.10
C PRO A 256 8.18 -0.66 1.00
N ASP A 257 8.15 0.05 -0.14
CA ASP A 257 8.94 1.27 -0.37
C ASP A 257 8.11 2.34 -1.13
N PRO A 258 7.24 3.08 -0.43
CA PRO A 258 6.40 4.11 -1.04
C PRO A 258 7.24 5.32 -1.50
N TYR A 259 8.44 5.48 -0.94
CA TYR A 259 9.38 6.52 -1.34
C TYR A 259 9.97 6.30 -2.72
N ALA A 260 10.17 5.04 -3.11
CA ALA A 260 10.65 4.67 -4.43
C ALA A 260 9.52 4.22 -5.38
N HIS A 261 8.25 4.26 -4.94
CA HIS A 261 7.13 3.80 -5.73
C HIS A 261 6.29 4.97 -6.27
N ARG A 262 6.62 5.41 -7.48
CA ARG A 262 6.01 6.57 -8.13
C ARG A 262 4.48 6.53 -8.18
N ALA A 263 3.88 5.39 -8.53
CA ALA A 263 2.43 5.27 -8.61
C ALA A 263 1.77 5.45 -7.24
N VAL A 264 2.28 4.80 -6.19
CA VAL A 264 1.81 4.98 -4.80
C VAL A 264 2.03 6.41 -4.33
N TRP A 265 3.18 7.01 -4.64
CA TRP A 265 3.46 8.39 -4.28
C TRP A 265 2.45 9.37 -4.89
N ASN A 266 2.29 9.32 -6.22
CA ASN A 266 1.48 10.30 -6.95
C ASN A 266 -0.02 10.12 -6.75
N HIS A 267 -0.49 8.88 -6.73
CA HIS A 267 -1.92 8.56 -6.77
C HIS A 267 -2.50 8.18 -5.40
N CYS A 268 -1.64 7.97 -4.39
CA CYS A 268 -2.07 7.63 -3.04
C CYS A 268 -1.54 8.62 -2.00
N MET A 269 -0.22 8.77 -1.87
CA MET A 269 0.37 9.61 -0.82
C MET A 269 0.02 11.09 -0.98
N ILE A 270 0.27 11.68 -2.16
CA ILE A 270 0.02 13.11 -2.39
C ILE A 270 -1.46 13.47 -2.14
N PRO A 271 -2.46 12.72 -2.67
CA PRO A 271 -3.85 12.99 -2.35
C PRO A 271 -4.17 12.92 -0.85
N LEU A 272 -3.68 11.89 -0.13
CA LEU A 272 -3.90 11.76 1.32
C LEU A 272 -3.34 12.94 2.12
N LEU A 273 -2.19 13.48 1.70
CA LEU A 273 -1.61 14.70 2.28
C LEU A 273 -2.45 15.94 1.99
N LYS A 274 -2.95 16.09 0.76
CA LYS A 274 -3.82 17.22 0.36
C LYS A 274 -5.16 17.20 1.08
N GLU A 275 -5.73 16.02 1.26
CA GLU A 275 -6.98 15.77 1.97
C GLU A 275 -6.80 15.83 3.50
N ARG A 276 -5.57 15.97 3.99
CA ARG A 276 -5.18 16.05 5.41
C ARG A 276 -5.59 14.84 6.25
N VAL A 277 -5.68 13.68 5.63
CA VAL A 277 -5.94 12.40 6.33
C VAL A 277 -4.71 11.98 7.16
N ILE A 278 -3.51 12.34 6.69
CA ILE A 278 -2.22 11.98 7.31
C ILE A 278 -1.26 13.18 7.38
N ALA A 279 -1.76 14.34 7.82
CA ALA A 279 -1.02 15.60 7.82
C ALA A 279 -0.21 15.89 9.10
N GLU A 280 -0.41 15.18 10.21
CA GLU A 280 0.26 15.51 11.47
C GLU A 280 1.77 15.28 11.39
N SER A 281 2.23 14.16 10.80
CA SER A 281 3.66 13.93 10.56
C SER A 281 4.23 14.97 9.56
N LEU A 282 3.39 15.54 8.69
CA LEU A 282 3.81 16.59 7.75
C LEU A 282 3.99 17.94 8.46
N GLU A 283 3.15 18.24 9.45
CA GLU A 283 3.27 19.43 10.30
C GLU A 283 4.45 19.32 11.28
N GLU A 284 4.69 18.14 11.85
CA GLU A 284 5.90 17.84 12.62
C GLU A 284 7.18 17.94 11.76
N LEU A 285 7.03 17.75 10.44
CA LEU A 285 8.11 17.85 9.45
C LEU A 285 7.89 19.01 8.48
N GLN A 286 7.71 20.23 9.00
CA GLN A 286 7.54 21.47 8.21
C GLN A 286 8.57 21.65 7.06
N THR A 287 9.71 20.98 7.13
CA THR A 287 10.70 20.93 6.05
C THR A 287 10.39 19.90 4.96
N LEU A 288 9.91 18.69 5.29
CA LEU A 288 9.41 17.76 4.27
C LEU A 288 8.21 18.36 3.56
N LYS A 289 7.35 19.07 4.28
CA LYS A 289 6.29 19.90 3.69
C LYS A 289 6.83 20.86 2.64
N ARG A 290 7.88 21.65 2.93
CA ARG A 290 8.51 22.54 1.94
C ARG A 290 9.10 21.79 0.74
N VAL A 291 9.74 20.65 0.97
CA VAL A 291 10.35 19.81 -0.08
C VAL A 291 9.27 19.13 -0.96
N PHE A 292 8.11 18.77 -0.38
CA PHE A 292 6.98 18.20 -1.11
C PHE A 292 6.08 19.26 -1.78
N ASP A 293 5.90 20.43 -1.14
CA ASP A 293 5.13 21.58 -1.64
C ASP A 293 5.85 22.28 -2.81
N GLN A 294 7.19 22.31 -2.78
CA GLN A 294 8.00 22.72 -3.94
C GLN A 294 7.95 21.63 -4.99
N ARG A 295 6.86 21.56 -5.78
CA ARG A 295 6.65 20.65 -6.94
C ARG A 295 7.73 19.57 -6.98
N TRP A 296 7.61 18.57 -6.12
CA TRP A 296 8.56 17.48 -6.12
C TRP A 296 8.44 16.81 -7.49
N ASN A 297 9.38 17.11 -8.38
CA ASN A 297 9.61 16.34 -9.57
C ASN A 297 10.39 15.13 -9.09
N TRP A 298 9.74 13.97 -9.15
CA TRP A 298 10.32 12.69 -8.75
C TRP A 298 11.79 12.58 -9.18
N PRO A 299 12.72 12.14 -8.31
CA PRO A 299 14.10 11.95 -8.74
C PRO A 299 14.11 10.98 -9.92
N LEU A 300 14.58 11.48 -11.07
CA LEU A 300 14.74 10.72 -12.31
C LEU A 300 15.75 9.58 -12.15
#